data_AF-A0A2D7EU90-F1
#
_entry.id   AF-A0A2D7EU90-F1
#
_cell.length_a   1.000
_cell.length_b   1.000
_cell.length_c   1.000
_cell.angle_alpha   90.00
_cell.angle_beta   90.00
_cell.angle_gamma   90.00
#
_symmetry.space_group_name_H-M   'P 1'
#
loop_
_entity.id
_entity.type
_entity.pdbx_description
1 polymer ?
#
loop_
_entity_poly.entity_id
_entity_poly.type
_entity_poly.pdbx_seq_one_letter_code
_entity_poly.pdbx_strand_id
1 'polypeptide(L)' 'RSDRRPIVHWVSNENSIDGVLLVPNEETIESIHGKLESHQYPIGTMVQIERIGYARIVDSSTLMFTHS' A
#
# COMPACT_ATOMS: atom_id res chain seq x y z
N ARG A 1 -24.32 -21.60 5.84
CA ARG A 1 -23.88 -21.56 4.43
C ARG A 1 -22.70 -20.58 4.39
N SER A 2 -21.46 -21.05 4.22
CA SER A 2 -20.27 -20.19 4.22
C SER A 2 -19.97 -19.78 2.78
N ASP A 3 -19.96 -18.48 2.50
CA ASP A 3 -19.49 -17.96 1.23
C ASP A 3 -17.97 -18.08 1.17
N ARG A 4 -17.45 -18.77 0.15
CA ARG A 4 -16.03 -19.11 -0.01
C ARG A 4 -15.36 -18.34 -1.13
N ARG A 5 -16.02 -17.34 -1.70
CA ARG A 5 -15.44 -16.55 -2.79
C ARG A 5 -14.22 -15.77 -2.28
N PRO A 6 -13.07 -15.84 -2.96
CA PRO A 6 -11.91 -15.03 -2.61
C PRO A 6 -12.26 -13.54 -2.65
N ILE A 7 -11.73 -12.78 -1.70
CA ILE A 7 -11.87 -11.33 -1.64
C ILE A 7 -10.53 -10.73 -2.03
N VAL A 8 -10.56 -9.73 -2.90
CA VAL A 8 -9.40 -8.98 -3.38
C VAL A 8 -9.55 -7.52 -2.99
N HIS A 9 -8.44 -6.86 -2.67
CA HIS A 9 -8.42 -5.39 -2.56
C HIS A 9 -8.39 -4.78 -3.96
N TRP A 10 -8.89 -3.55 -4.10
CA TRP A 10 -8.91 -2.80 -5.35
C TRP A 10 -9.05 -1.31 -5.05
N VAL A 11 -8.75 -0.47 -6.03
CA VAL A 11 -8.99 0.99 -5.99
C VAL A 11 -9.73 1.40 -7.26
N SER A 12 -10.55 2.45 -7.19
CA SER A 12 -11.20 2.99 -8.39
C SER A 12 -10.23 3.85 -9.19
N ASN A 13 -10.47 3.96 -10.50
CA ASN A 13 -9.62 4.78 -11.36
C ASN A 13 -9.72 6.27 -11.00
N GLU A 14 -10.93 6.77 -10.73
CA GLU A 14 -11.18 8.16 -10.31
C GLU A 14 -10.66 8.53 -8.91
N ASN A 15 -10.50 7.58 -7.98
CA ASN A 15 -10.00 7.85 -6.63
C ASN A 15 -8.63 7.22 -6.36
N SER A 16 -7.79 7.09 -7.39
CA SER A 16 -6.43 6.57 -7.25
C SER A 16 -5.37 7.50 -7.82
N ILE A 17 -4.19 7.43 -7.23
CA ILE A 17 -2.96 8.07 -7.71
C ILE A 17 -1.93 7.00 -8.07
N ASP A 18 -0.96 7.36 -8.90
CA ASP A 18 0.24 6.54 -9.05
C ASP A 18 1.00 6.54 -7.72
N GLY A 19 1.44 5.36 -7.29
CA GLY A 19 2.13 5.19 -6.03
C GLY A 19 3.27 4.19 -6.11
N VAL A 20 4.15 4.25 -5.11
CA VAL A 20 5.31 3.36 -4.97
C VAL A 20 5.32 2.76 -3.58
N LEU A 21 5.38 1.43 -3.52
CA LEU A 21 5.67 0.71 -2.28
C LEU A 21 7.15 0.32 -2.27
N LEU A 22 7.89 0.89 -1.33
CA LEU A 22 9.28 0.54 -1.06
C LEU A 22 9.32 -0.65 -0.10
N VAL A 23 9.88 -1.77 -0.54
CA VAL A 23 9.99 -3.00 0.24
C VAL A 23 11.46 -3.25 0.57
N PRO A 24 11.87 -3.16 1.85
CA PRO A 24 13.21 -3.51 2.25
C PRO A 24 13.38 -5.03 2.19
N ASN A 25 14.36 -5.48 1.43
CA ASN A 25 14.83 -6.86 1.36
C ASN A 25 16.28 -6.87 1.89
N GLU A 26 16.74 -7.97 2.48
CA GLU A 26 18.07 -8.14 3.13
C GLU A 26 19.13 -7.06 2.88
N GLU A 27 19.50 -6.80 1.62
CA GLU A 27 20.54 -5.83 1.23
C GLU A 27 20.04 -4.69 0.32
N THR A 28 18.77 -4.67 -0.09
CA THR A 28 18.24 -3.74 -1.09
C THR A 28 16.87 -3.18 -0.73
N ILE A 29 16.48 -2.09 -1.39
CA ILE A 29 15.11 -1.59 -1.34
C ILE A 29 14.51 -1.81 -2.72
N GLU A 30 13.54 -2.70 -2.81
CA GLU A 30 12.76 -2.91 -4.02
C GLU A 30 11.66 -1.85 -4.12
N SER A 31 11.41 -1.35 -5.34
CA SER A 31 10.34 -0.38 -5.62
C SER A 31 9.25 -1.04 -6.44
N ILE A 32 8.05 -1.16 -5.85
CA ILE A 32 6.87 -1.70 -6.53
C ILE A 32 5.99 -0.52 -6.95
N HIS A 33 5.86 -0.32 -8.26
CA HIS A 33 5.02 0.72 -8.83
C HIS A 33 3.58 0.22 -9.00
N GLY A 34 2.60 1.03 -8.62
CA GLY A 34 1.19 0.67 -8.71
C GLY A 34 0.24 1.85 -8.51
N LYS A 35 -0.97 1.54 -8.07
CA LYS A 35 -2.00 2.54 -7.74
C LYS A 35 -2.27 2.54 -6.24
N LEU A 36 -2.47 3.72 -5.66
CA LEU A 36 -2.81 3.94 -4.27
C LEU A 36 -4.12 4.74 -4.18
N GLU A 37 -4.97 4.43 -3.19
CA GLU A 37 -6.14 5.26 -2.90
C GLU A 37 -5.71 6.68 -2.54
N SER A 38 -6.40 7.68 -3.09
CA SER A 38 -6.11 9.08 -2.78
C SER A 38 -6.35 9.35 -1.30
N HIS A 39 -5.34 9.89 -0.61
CA HIS A 39 -5.42 10.15 0.83
C HIS A 39 -4.78 11.48 1.22
N GLN A 40 -5.08 11.95 2.44
CA GLN A 40 -4.49 13.17 3.02
C GLN A 40 -3.78 12.88 4.36
N TYR A 41 -3.39 11.64 4.58
CA TYR A 41 -2.65 11.26 5.77
C TYR A 41 -1.30 11.99 5.85
N PRO A 42 -0.89 12.48 7.03
CA PRO A 42 0.42 13.09 7.23
C PRO A 42 1.58 12.13 6.93
N ILE A 43 2.73 12.69 6.54
CA ILE A 43 3.99 11.95 6.46
C ILE A 43 4.30 11.33 7.84
N GLY A 44 4.70 10.07 7.81
CA GLY A 44 5.03 9.29 8.99
C GLY A 44 3.87 8.49 9.57
N THR A 45 2.65 8.67 9.08
CA THR A 45 1.48 7.87 9.47
C THR A 45 1.68 6.41 9.10
N MET A 46 1.35 5.51 10.04
CA MET A 46 1.29 4.07 9.80
C MET A 46 -0.10 3.71 9.25
N VAL A 47 -0.12 2.95 8.16
CA VAL A 47 -1.35 2.48 7.51
C VAL A 47 -1.30 0.98 7.28
N GLN A 48 -2.47 0.35 7.27
CA GLN A 48 -2.63 -1.03 6.85
C GLN A 48 -3.07 -1.05 5.38
N ILE A 49 -2.32 -1.74 4.54
CA ILE A 49 -2.69 -2.06 3.17
C ILE A 49 -3.37 -3.42 3.17
N GLU A 50 -4.67 -3.45 2.86
CA GLU A 50 -5.48 -4.66 2.98
C GLU A 50 -4.87 -5.85 2.23
N ARG A 51 -4.63 -6.95 2.96
CA ARG A 51 -4.04 -8.20 2.41
C ARG A 51 -2.61 -8.08 1.88
N ILE A 52 -1.92 -6.97 2.15
CA ILE A 52 -0.50 -6.78 1.82
C ILE A 52 0.33 -6.66 3.11
N GLY A 53 -0.11 -5.84 4.07
CA GLY A 53 0.59 -5.64 5.34
C GLY A 53 0.55 -4.20 5.81
N TYR A 54 1.51 -3.79 6.63
CA TYR A 54 1.61 -2.45 7.18
C TYR A 54 2.73 -1.65 6.51
N ALA A 55 2.47 -0.38 6.27
CA ALA A 55 3.45 0.55 5.72
C ALA A 55 3.40 1.91 6.40
N ARG A 56 4.48 2.68 6.26
CA ARG A 56 4.59 4.06 6.70
C ARG A 56 4.55 4.99 5.50
N ILE A 57 3.77 6.06 5.59
CA ILE A 57 3.75 7.13 4.58
C ILE A 57 5.06 7.90 4.65
N VAL A 58 5.80 7.96 3.54
CA VAL A 58 7.06 8.72 3.46
C VAL A 58 6.92 9.97 2.61
N ASP A 59 5.97 9.98 1.66
CA ASP A 59 5.48 11.17 0.95
C ASP A 59 4.03 10.95 0.48
N SER A 60 3.49 11.85 -0.37
CA SER A 60 2.10 11.80 -0.85
C SER A 60 1.73 10.56 -1.68
N SER A 61 2.71 9.87 -2.25
CA SER A 61 2.53 8.74 -3.18
C SER A 61 3.39 7.53 -2.83
N THR A 62 4.29 7.64 -1.85
CA THR A 62 5.26 6.61 -1.50
C THR A 62 5.01 6.08 -0.10
N LEU A 63 5.02 4.75 0.00
CA LEU A 63 4.87 3.97 1.22
C LEU A 63 6.13 3.16 1.47
N MET A 64 6.61 3.12 2.71
CA MET A 64 7.67 2.20 3.14
C MET A 64 7.07 1.01 3.87
N PHE A 65 7.17 -0.17 3.28
CA PHE A 65 6.67 -1.41 3.85
C PHE A 65 7.42 -1.76 5.14
N THR A 66 6.70 -2.37 6.10
CA THR A 66 7.27 -2.77 7.40
C THR A 66 7.15 -4.26 7.66
N HIS A 67 5.94 -4.80 7.69
CA HIS A 67 5.67 -6.22 7.95
C HIS A 67 4.25 -6.59 7.48
N SER A 68 4.04 -7.88 7.16
CA SER A 68 2.74 -8.47 6.81
C SER A 68 2.21 -9.38 7.90
#